data_AF-A0A1Y6BMV0-F1
#
_entry.id   AF-A0A1Y6BMV0-F1
#
_cell.length_a   1.000
_cell.length_b   1.000
_cell.length_c   1.000
_cell.angle_alpha   90.00
_cell.angle_beta   90.00
_cell.angle_gamma   90.00
#
_symmetry.space_group_name_H-M   'P 1'
#
loop_
_entity.id
_entity.type
_entity.pdbx_description
1 polymer ?
#
loop_
_entity_poly.entity_id
_entity_poly.type
_entity_poly.pdbx_seq_one_letter_code
_entity_poly.pdbx_strand_id
1 'polypeptide(L)'
;MDLGKPKLRAIALLRCPYCLETPLRKPKSWFEFRDGCSKCGYRFEREPGYFLGSPWMINYPITSLVCFALTYYLFQYQEDMAVLIKAAVVALAGIATGLILYPFSRAIWLVGDHFLHPLGDEDFKQKPQAD
;
A
#
# COMPACT_ATOMS: atom_id res chain seq x y z
N MET A 1 14.02 23.37 0.50
CA MET A 1 13.15 23.47 -0.69
C MET A 1 11.96 22.57 -0.42
N ASP A 2 10.76 23.13 -0.24
CA ASP A 2 9.54 22.33 -0.06
C ASP A 2 9.13 21.72 -1.40
N LEU A 3 9.63 20.52 -1.68
CA LEU A 3 9.30 19.75 -2.88
C LEU A 3 7.87 19.19 -2.76
N GLY A 4 6.86 20.05 -2.94
CA GLY A 4 5.47 19.75 -3.32
C GLY A 4 4.69 18.71 -2.51
N LYS A 5 3.48 19.05 -2.07
CA LYS A 5 2.58 18.14 -1.31
C LYS A 5 2.31 16.80 -2.06
N PRO A 6 2.23 15.67 -1.35
CA PRO A 6 1.90 14.38 -1.96
C PRO A 6 0.53 14.42 -2.65
N LYS A 7 0.42 13.76 -3.80
CA LYS A 7 -0.84 13.66 -4.53
C LYS A 7 -1.56 12.39 -4.10
N LEU A 8 -2.63 12.50 -3.30
CA LEU A 8 -3.42 11.36 -2.79
C LEU A 8 -3.90 10.40 -3.89
N ARG A 9 -4.19 10.90 -5.10
CA ARG A 9 -4.56 10.08 -6.27
C ARG A 9 -3.50 9.05 -6.67
N ALA A 10 -2.25 9.22 -6.21
CA ALA A 10 -1.17 8.24 -6.34
C ALA A 10 -1.54 6.87 -5.78
N ILE A 11 -2.31 6.84 -4.67
CA ILE A 11 -2.71 5.61 -3.99
C ILE A 11 -3.61 4.78 -4.90
N ALA A 12 -4.69 5.39 -5.40
CA ALA A 12 -5.66 4.72 -6.27
C ALA A 12 -5.03 4.28 -7.61
N LEU A 13 -4.12 5.10 -8.14
CA LEU A 13 -3.44 4.81 -9.42
C LEU A 13 -2.23 3.88 -9.28
N LEU A 14 -1.78 3.60 -8.05
CA LEU A 14 -0.51 2.93 -7.75
C LEU A 14 0.67 3.54 -8.53
N ARG A 15 0.76 4.87 -8.50
CA ARG A 15 1.82 5.65 -9.18
C ARG A 15 2.61 6.52 -8.21
N CYS A 16 3.77 7.00 -8.66
CA CYS A 16 4.67 7.82 -7.88
C CYS A 16 3.92 8.96 -7.14
N PRO A 17 4.09 9.10 -5.81
CA PRO A 17 3.37 10.12 -5.02
C PRO A 17 3.69 11.56 -5.40
N TYR A 18 4.84 11.78 -6.04
CA TYR A 18 5.33 13.08 -6.47
C TYR A 18 4.88 13.43 -7.91
N CYS A 19 5.36 12.68 -8.91
CA CYS A 19 5.10 12.99 -10.32
C CYS A 19 3.88 12.29 -10.93
N LEU A 20 3.38 11.19 -10.34
CA LEU A 20 2.29 10.35 -10.86
C LEU A 20 2.51 9.73 -12.26
N GLU A 21 3.74 9.72 -12.77
CA GLU A 21 4.03 9.12 -14.07
C GLU A 21 4.40 7.65 -13.96
N THR A 22 5.39 7.33 -13.10
CA THR A 22 5.86 5.95 -12.98
C THR A 22 4.96 5.13 -12.07
N PRO A 23 4.48 3.94 -12.50
CA PRO A 23 3.78 3.01 -11.61
C PRO A 23 4.73 2.46 -10.53
N LEU A 24 4.23 2.31 -9.30
CA LEU A 24 4.97 1.74 -8.18
C LEU A 24 5.37 0.29 -8.46
N ARG A 25 4.47 -0.45 -9.10
CA ARG A 25 4.67 -1.85 -9.45
C ARG A 25 5.38 -2.01 -10.78
N LYS A 26 6.07 -3.13 -10.93
CA LYS A 26 6.54 -3.56 -12.24
C LYS A 26 5.35 -3.99 -13.11
N PRO A 27 5.42 -3.78 -14.44
CA PRO A 27 4.40 -4.27 -15.35
C PRO A 27 4.23 -5.79 -15.20
N LYS A 28 3.00 -6.28 -15.26
CA LYS A 28 2.66 -7.72 -15.18
C LYS A 28 2.97 -8.43 -13.84
N SER A 29 3.33 -7.70 -12.78
CA SER A 29 3.56 -8.29 -11.45
C SER A 29 2.77 -7.56 -10.36
N TRP A 30 2.14 -8.31 -9.45
CA TRP A 30 1.39 -7.77 -8.31
C TRP A 30 2.28 -7.53 -7.08
N PHE A 31 3.36 -8.30 -6.96
CA PHE A 31 4.24 -8.31 -5.79
C PHE A 31 5.59 -7.64 -6.03
N GLU A 32 5.95 -7.41 -7.29
CA GLU A 32 7.20 -6.72 -7.60
C GLU A 32 7.00 -5.22 -7.73
N PHE A 33 7.82 -4.49 -6.99
CA PHE A 33 7.87 -3.04 -6.99
C PHE A 33 9.14 -2.56 -7.66
N ARG A 34 9.11 -1.32 -8.14
CA ARG A 34 10.30 -0.63 -8.63
C ARG A 34 11.04 -0.04 -7.43
N ASP A 35 12.36 0.11 -7.55
CA ASP A 35 13.17 0.75 -6.49
C ASP A 35 13.00 2.28 -6.46
N GLY A 36 12.42 2.85 -7.52
CA GLY A 36 12.17 4.28 -7.62
C GLY A 36 11.46 4.68 -8.91
N CYS A 37 11.23 5.98 -9.04
CA CYS A 37 10.61 6.60 -10.18
C CYS A 37 11.63 6.85 -11.30
N SER A 38 11.33 6.36 -12.50
CA SER A 38 12.18 6.55 -13.70
C SER A 38 12.07 7.95 -14.32
N LYS A 39 11.18 8.79 -13.81
CA LYS A 39 10.88 10.13 -14.36
C LYS A 39 11.41 11.25 -13.46
N CYS A 40 10.99 11.27 -12.20
CA CYS A 40 11.47 12.29 -11.24
C CYS A 40 12.69 11.85 -10.43
N GLY A 41 13.11 10.58 -10.50
CA GLY A 41 14.26 10.09 -9.75
C GLY A 41 13.99 9.80 -8.26
N TYR A 42 12.76 9.98 -7.78
CA TYR A 42 12.37 9.68 -6.40
C TYR A 42 12.61 8.20 -6.04
N ARG A 43 13.28 7.94 -4.91
CA ARG A 43 13.52 6.59 -4.36
C ARG A 43 12.29 6.15 -3.60
N PHE A 44 11.70 5.02 -3.99
CA PHE A 44 10.55 4.47 -3.26
C PHE A 44 11.00 3.79 -1.96
N GLU A 45 12.21 3.23 -1.94
CA GLU A 45 12.82 2.70 -0.73
C GLU A 45 13.89 3.69 -0.25
N ARG A 46 13.56 4.47 0.80
CA ARG A 46 14.46 5.45 1.43
C ARG A 46 15.60 4.73 2.18
N GLU A 47 15.22 3.71 2.95
CA GLU A 47 16.11 2.91 3.78
C GLU A 47 15.86 1.41 3.54
N PRO A 48 16.87 0.55 3.75
CA PRO A 48 16.67 -0.90 3.67
C PRO A 48 15.57 -1.34 4.63
N GLY A 49 14.53 -2.02 4.13
CA GLY A 49 13.43 -2.48 4.97
C GLY A 49 12.37 -1.41 5.28
N TYR A 50 12.42 -0.26 4.61
CA TYR A 50 11.41 0.80 4.73
C TYR A 50 9.97 0.30 4.54
N PHE A 51 9.76 -0.65 3.63
CA PHE A 51 8.45 -1.24 3.37
C PHE A 51 8.00 -2.29 4.39
N LEU A 52 8.79 -2.60 5.43
CA LEU A 52 8.37 -3.52 6.48
C LEU A 52 7.20 -2.94 7.26
N GLY A 53 7.17 -1.62 7.53
CA GLY A 53 6.09 -0.99 8.28
C GLY A 53 4.73 -0.99 7.56
N SER A 54 4.75 -0.93 6.23
CA SER A 54 3.55 -0.92 5.37
C SER A 54 2.56 -2.07 5.66
N PRO A 55 2.94 -3.36 5.61
CA PRO A 55 2.04 -4.45 5.93
C PRO A 55 1.58 -4.42 7.40
N TRP A 56 2.46 -4.11 8.37
CA TRP A 56 2.12 -4.12 9.80
C TRP A 56 1.12 -3.03 10.19
N MET A 57 1.29 -1.81 9.66
CA MET A 57 0.46 -0.67 10.04
C MET A 57 -0.80 -0.52 9.20
N ILE A 58 -0.81 -1.05 7.98
CA ILE A 58 -1.93 -0.82 7.04
C ILE A 58 -2.61 -2.14 6.68
N ASN A 59 -1.87 -3.12 6.17
CA ASN A 59 -2.49 -4.32 5.61
C ASN A 59 -3.08 -5.24 6.69
N TYR A 60 -2.32 -5.51 7.75
CA TYR A 60 -2.75 -6.37 8.86
C TYR A 60 -3.98 -5.84 9.60
N PRO A 61 -4.05 -4.56 10.02
CA PRO A 61 -5.22 -4.05 10.73
C PRO A 61 -6.49 -4.09 9.88
N ILE A 62 -6.40 -3.71 8.61
CA ILE A 62 -7.56 -3.72 7.71
C ILE A 62 -8.03 -5.17 7.46
N THR A 63 -7.10 -6.08 7.15
CA THR A 63 -7.43 -7.49 6.93
C THR A 63 -8.04 -8.13 8.17
N SER A 64 -7.48 -7.85 9.35
CA SER A 64 -8.01 -8.32 10.63
C SER A 64 -9.42 -7.81 10.89
N LEU A 65 -9.67 -6.51 10.66
CA LEU A 65 -10.99 -5.91 10.82
C LEU A 65 -12.03 -6.54 9.88
N VAL A 66 -11.65 -6.78 8.61
CA VAL A 66 -12.51 -7.46 7.63
C VAL A 66 -12.83 -8.88 8.07
N CYS A 67 -11.82 -9.67 8.49
CA CYS A 67 -12.03 -11.03 9.00
C CYS A 67 -12.92 -11.04 10.25
N PHE A 68 -12.70 -10.12 11.18
CA PHE A 68 -13.50 -10.00 12.39
C PHE A 68 -14.95 -9.64 12.08
N ALA A 69 -15.19 -8.60 11.26
CA ALA A 69 -16.53 -8.18 10.86
C ALA A 69 -17.28 -9.29 10.11
N LEU A 70 -16.59 -10.01 9.21
CA LEU A 70 -17.18 -11.10 8.47
C LEU A 70 -17.48 -12.31 9.37
N THR A 71 -16.59 -12.64 10.30
CA THR A 71 -16.85 -13.69 11.30
C THR A 71 -18.07 -13.34 12.13
N TYR A 72 -18.11 -12.12 12.68
CA TYR A 72 -19.26 -11.65 13.45
C TYR A 72 -20.56 -11.76 12.64
N TYR A 73 -20.57 -11.27 11.40
CA TYR A 73 -21.74 -11.35 10.51
C TYR A 73 -22.20 -12.80 10.29
N LEU A 74 -21.28 -13.71 9.95
CA LEU A 74 -21.62 -15.11 9.66
C LEU A 74 -22.12 -15.86 10.90
N PHE A 75 -21.63 -15.53 12.09
CA PHE A 75 -22.10 -16.16 13.32
C PHE A 75 -23.44 -15.59 13.80
N GLN A 76 -23.74 -14.33 13.54
CA GLN A 76 -25.00 -13.70 13.97
C GLN A 76 -26.17 -13.91 13.00
N TYR A 77 -25.90 -13.99 11.70
CA TYR A 77 -26.96 -13.96 10.68
C TYR A 77 -27.02 -15.22 9.81
N GLN A 78 -26.10 -16.18 9.97
CA GLN A 78 -26.02 -17.39 9.15
C GLN A 78 -25.90 -18.64 10.03
N GLU A 79 -26.82 -18.82 10.98
CA GLU A 79 -26.79 -19.94 11.94
C GLU A 79 -26.72 -21.31 11.27
N ASP A 80 -27.51 -21.52 10.20
CA ASP A 80 -27.60 -22.78 9.46
C ASP A 80 -26.33 -23.15 8.66
N MET A 81 -25.42 -22.20 8.45
CA MET A 81 -24.16 -22.50 7.74
C MET A 81 -23.21 -23.31 8.64
N ALA A 82 -22.70 -24.41 8.10
CA ALA A 82 -21.68 -25.22 8.76
C ALA A 82 -20.44 -24.39 9.13
N VAL A 83 -19.91 -24.61 10.33
CA VAL A 83 -18.74 -23.88 10.86
C VAL A 83 -17.53 -23.94 9.93
N LEU A 84 -17.30 -25.09 9.30
CA LEU A 84 -16.21 -25.26 8.32
C LEU A 84 -16.37 -24.35 7.10
N ILE A 85 -17.60 -24.14 6.62
CA ILE A 85 -17.87 -23.24 5.50
C ILE A 85 -17.65 -21.79 5.92
N LYS A 86 -18.11 -21.39 7.12
CA LYS A 86 -17.85 -20.05 7.67
C LYS A 86 -16.35 -19.77 7.77
N ALA A 87 -15.59 -20.72 8.30
CA ALA A 87 -14.14 -20.62 8.42
C ALA A 87 -13.46 -20.50 7.04
N ALA A 88 -13.87 -21.31 6.06
CA ALA A 88 -13.34 -21.24 4.70
C ALA A 88 -13.64 -19.87 4.04
N VAL A 89 -14.85 -19.35 4.19
CA VAL A 89 -15.24 -18.02 3.68
C VAL A 89 -14.39 -16.92 4.30
N VAL A 90 -14.22 -16.91 5.62
CA VAL A 90 -13.39 -15.92 6.31
C VAL A 90 -11.92 -16.03 5.89
N ALA A 91 -11.38 -17.25 5.80
CA ALA A 91 -9.99 -17.47 5.37
C ALA A 91 -9.75 -16.97 3.94
N LEU A 92 -10.64 -17.31 3.00
CA LEU A 92 -10.56 -16.84 1.62
C LEU A 92 -10.69 -15.32 1.53
N ALA A 93 -11.63 -14.73 2.27
CA ALA A 93 -11.79 -13.28 2.32
C ALA A 93 -10.55 -12.58 2.89
N GLY A 94 -9.94 -13.13 3.95
CA GLY A 94 -8.72 -12.61 4.55
C GLY A 94 -7.54 -12.66 3.58
N ILE A 95 -7.33 -13.80 2.91
CA ILE A 95 -6.29 -13.95 1.89
C ILE A 95 -6.53 -12.96 0.75
N ALA A 96 -7.74 -12.92 0.19
CA ALA A 96 -8.07 -12.02 -0.90
C ALA A 96 -7.84 -10.55 -0.51
N THR A 97 -8.30 -10.15 0.69
CA THR A 97 -8.13 -8.79 1.22
C THR A 97 -6.64 -8.45 1.36
N GLY A 98 -5.85 -9.32 1.98
CA GLY A 98 -4.42 -9.10 2.17
C GLY A 98 -3.66 -8.97 0.85
N LEU A 99 -3.99 -9.81 -0.13
CA LEU A 99 -3.40 -9.78 -1.47
C LEU A 99 -3.79 -8.50 -2.23
N ILE A 100 -5.07 -8.13 -2.21
CA ILE A 100 -5.55 -6.92 -2.89
C ILE A 100 -4.95 -5.68 -2.25
N LEU A 101 -4.92 -5.59 -0.93
CA LEU A 101 -4.39 -4.44 -0.19
C LEU A 101 -2.88 -4.32 -0.24
N TYR A 102 -2.13 -5.37 -0.56
CA TYR A 102 -0.67 -5.34 -0.54
C TYR A 102 -0.06 -4.14 -1.29
N PRO A 103 -0.38 -3.89 -2.57
CA PRO A 103 0.17 -2.73 -3.27
C PRO A 103 -0.39 -1.40 -2.80
N PHE A 104 -1.64 -1.35 -2.36
CA PHE A 104 -2.23 -0.13 -1.81
C PHE A 104 -1.59 0.24 -0.48
N SER A 105 -1.25 -0.73 0.35
CA SER A 105 -0.55 -0.51 1.61
C SER A 105 0.77 0.20 1.39
N ARG A 106 1.57 -0.24 0.39
CA ARG A 106 2.84 0.41 0.05
C ARG A 106 2.63 1.83 -0.49
N ALA A 107 1.58 2.05 -1.26
CA ALA A 107 1.27 3.39 -1.77
C ALA A 107 0.79 4.35 -0.67
N ILE A 108 -0.04 3.87 0.25
CA ILE A 108 -0.49 4.63 1.44
C ILE A 108 0.71 4.93 2.34
N TRP A 109 1.61 3.96 2.54
CA TRP A 109 2.84 4.14 3.32
C TRP A 109 3.69 5.29 2.79
N LEU A 110 3.99 5.29 1.48
CA LEU A 110 4.77 6.35 0.83
C LEU A 110 4.11 7.72 0.93
N VAL A 111 2.79 7.78 0.74
CA VAL A 111 2.05 9.05 0.80
C VAL A 111 1.99 9.57 2.24
N GLY A 112 1.71 8.69 3.21
CA GLY A 112 1.68 9.02 4.63
C GLY A 112 3.04 9.49 5.14
N ASP A 113 4.10 8.81 4.74
CA ASP A 113 5.46 9.22 5.08
C ASP A 113 5.83 10.57 4.47
N HIS A 114 5.42 10.87 3.23
CA HIS A 114 5.63 12.22 2.65
C HIS A 114 4.87 13.32 3.41
N PHE A 115 3.70 13.01 4.00
CA PHE A 115 2.98 13.97 4.85
C PHE A 115 3.69 14.23 6.19
N LEU A 116 4.32 13.22 6.77
CA LEU A 116 5.00 13.32 8.07
C LEU A 116 6.45 13.84 7.92
N HIS A 117 7.13 13.40 6.87
CA HIS A 117 8.51 13.69 6.52
C HIS A 117 8.56 14.24 5.09
N PRO A 118 8.42 15.58 4.94
CA PRO A 118 8.50 16.23 3.63
C PRO A 118 9.75 15.82 2.86
N LEU A 119 9.63 15.69 1.54
CA LEU A 119 10.73 15.29 0.67
C LEU A 119 11.92 16.25 0.76
N GLY A 120 13.11 15.67 0.93
CA GLY A 120 14.40 16.35 0.79
C GLY A 120 15.12 15.94 -0.50
N ASP A 121 16.19 16.67 -0.85
CA ASP A 121 17.00 16.37 -2.04
C ASP A 121 17.63 14.95 -2.00
N GLU A 122 17.88 14.44 -0.79
CA GLU A 122 18.43 13.10 -0.53
C GLU A 122 17.52 11.95 -0.95
N ASP A 123 16.21 12.21 -1.03
CA ASP A 123 15.20 11.23 -1.47
C ASP A 123 15.26 10.94 -2.97
N PHE A 124 16.02 11.72 -3.72
CA PHE A 124 16.13 11.60 -5.16
C PHE A 124 17.47 10.95 -5.54
N LYS A 125 17.45 10.02 -6.52
CA LYS A 125 18.69 9.46 -7.09
C LYS A 125 19.50 10.51 -7.85
N GLN A 126 18.84 11.54 -8.37
CA GLN A 126 19.42 12.68 -9.06
C GLN A 126 18.68 13.92 -8.57
N LYS A 127 19.38 15.03 -8.28
CA LYS A 127 18.74 16.27 -7.83
C LYS A 127 17.62 16.66 -8.81
N PRO A 128 16.38 16.90 -8.34
CA PRO A 128 15.33 17.38 -9.22
C PRO A 128 15.79 18.69 -9.86
N GLN A 129 15.76 18.75 -11.18
CA GLN A 129 16.14 19.94 -11.94
C GLN A 129 15.12 21.04 -11.58
N ALA A 130 15.62 22.11 -10.96
CA ALA A 130 14.80 23.26 -10.60
C ALA A 130 14.37 23.95 -11.89
N ASP A 131 13.08 23.90 -12.19
CA ASP A 131 12.41 24.87 -13.04
C ASP A 131 11.88 26.00 -12.16
#